data_AF-A0A8H6T0J1-F1
#
_entry.id   AF-A0A8H6T0J1-F1
#
_cell.length_a   1.000
_cell.length_b   1.000
_cell.length_c   1.000
_cell.angle_alpha   90.00
_cell.angle_beta   90.00
_cell.angle_gamma   90.00
#
_symmetry.space_group_name_H-M   'P 1'
#
loop_
_entity.id
_entity.type
_entity.pdbx_description
1 polymer ?
#
loop_
_entity_poly.entity_id
_entity_poly.type
_entity_poly.pdbx_seq_one_letter_code
_entity_poly.pdbx_strand_id
1 'polypeptide(L)'
;MLCLWDELGIPHNRAKQVHGSILTVIGFEVNTVAMTFSMTDEQWDELVAAVDDFYREPPAGGRRRTLHESQRLAGWVNWALNVHPLLHPALANIYAKTVGKTRPDACLHLNNAIADDLRCIPFRCERL
;
A
#
# COMPACT_ATOMS: atom_id res chain seq x y z
N MET A 1 -26.04 -11.51 -14.98
CA MET A 1 -26.07 -12.92 -14.52
C MET A 1 -24.84 -13.61 -15.08
N LEU A 2 -24.09 -14.37 -14.26
CA LEU A 2 -22.82 -15.01 -14.65
C LEU A 2 -23.03 -16.45 -15.15
N CYS A 3 -23.98 -16.68 -16.08
CA CYS A 3 -24.34 -18.02 -16.56
C CYS A 3 -23.16 -18.80 -17.16
N LEU A 4 -22.23 -18.08 -17.82
CA LEU A 4 -21.02 -18.70 -18.36
C LEU A 4 -20.12 -19.27 -17.24
N TRP A 5 -20.09 -18.63 -16.07
CA TRP A 5 -19.30 -19.14 -14.95
C TRP A 5 -19.96 -20.38 -14.34
N ASP A 6 -21.29 -20.45 -14.33
CA ASP A 6 -22.02 -21.66 -13.96
C ASP A 6 -21.69 -22.82 -14.92
N GLU A 7 -21.68 -22.56 -16.23
CA GLU A 7 -21.34 -23.54 -17.26
C GLU A 7 -19.89 -24.03 -17.14
N LEU A 8 -18.96 -23.14 -16.83
CA LEU A 8 -17.54 -23.46 -16.63
C LEU A 8 -17.21 -24.02 -15.23
N GLY A 9 -18.20 -24.09 -14.33
CA GLY A 9 -17.99 -24.53 -12.94
C GLY A 9 -17.12 -23.59 -12.11
N ILE A 10 -17.03 -22.31 -12.48
CA ILE A 10 -16.24 -21.31 -11.75
C ILE A 10 -17.09 -20.77 -10.60
N PRO A 11 -16.65 -20.93 -9.34
CA PRO A 11 -17.42 -20.46 -8.19
C PRO A 11 -17.56 -18.93 -8.22
N HIS A 12 -18.79 -18.45 -8.05
CA HIS A 12 -19.07 -17.02 -7.88
C HIS A 12 -19.99 -16.77 -6.69
N ASN A 13 -19.90 -15.56 -6.14
CA ASN A 13 -20.73 -15.13 -5.03
C ASN A 13 -21.59 -13.94 -5.46
N ARG A 14 -22.92 -14.10 -5.43
CA ARG A 14 -23.87 -13.04 -5.78
C ARG A 14 -23.71 -11.78 -4.93
N ALA A 15 -23.35 -11.91 -3.65
CA ALA A 15 -23.12 -10.75 -2.77
C ALA A 15 -21.92 -9.91 -3.22
N LYS A 16 -20.98 -10.48 -3.99
CA LYS A 16 -19.84 -9.76 -4.59
C LYS A 16 -20.16 -9.19 -5.97
N GLN A 17 -21.32 -9.47 -6.55
CA GLN A 17 -21.77 -8.93 -7.84
C GLN A 17 -22.40 -7.54 -7.63
N VAL A 18 -21.59 -6.59 -7.17
CA VAL A 18 -21.99 -5.19 -6.97
C VAL A 18 -22.05 -4.43 -8.29
N HIS A 19 -22.96 -3.48 -8.41
CA HIS A 19 -23.13 -2.63 -9.59
C HIS A 19 -23.47 -1.19 -9.19
N GLY A 20 -23.05 -0.21 -9.98
CA GLY A 20 -23.29 1.21 -9.71
C GLY A 20 -22.26 2.10 -10.38
N SER A 21 -22.47 3.42 -10.29
CA SER A 21 -21.51 4.41 -10.77
C SER A 21 -20.29 4.54 -9.85
N ILE A 22 -20.47 4.26 -8.57
CA ILE A 22 -19.44 4.30 -7.53
C ILE A 22 -19.37 2.92 -6.89
N LEU A 23 -18.18 2.30 -6.89
CA LEU A 23 -17.96 0.94 -6.41
C LEU A 23 -16.67 0.85 -5.59
N THR A 24 -16.67 0.03 -4.54
CA THR A 24 -15.43 -0.31 -3.85
C THR A 24 -14.70 -1.44 -4.58
N VAL A 25 -13.50 -1.17 -5.10
CA VAL A 25 -12.64 -2.15 -5.79
C VAL A 25 -11.31 -2.20 -5.05
N ILE A 26 -10.89 -3.39 -4.59
CA ILE A 26 -9.66 -3.62 -3.81
C ILE A 26 -9.47 -2.68 -2.60
N GLY A 27 -10.57 -2.14 -2.06
CA GLY A 27 -10.57 -1.20 -0.94
C GLY A 27 -10.62 0.28 -1.33
N PHE A 28 -10.54 0.63 -2.62
CA PHE A 28 -10.69 2.01 -3.10
C PHE A 28 -12.09 2.29 -3.60
N GLU A 29 -12.51 3.53 -3.49
CA GLU A 29 -13.70 4.01 -4.19
C GLU A 29 -13.34 4.27 -5.65
N VAL A 30 -14.12 3.67 -6.56
CA VAL A 30 -13.99 3.83 -8.01
C VAL A 30 -15.22 4.53 -8.51
N ASN A 31 -15.08 5.77 -8.96
CA ASN A 31 -16.13 6.54 -9.58
C ASN A 31 -16.01 6.46 -11.09
N THR A 32 -16.90 5.70 -11.72
CA THR A 32 -16.90 5.45 -13.17
C THR A 32 -17.42 6.62 -14.00
N VAL A 33 -18.11 7.59 -13.38
CA VAL A 33 -18.56 8.81 -14.06
C VAL A 33 -17.42 9.83 -14.12
N ALA A 34 -16.76 10.05 -12.98
CA ALA A 34 -15.60 10.94 -12.90
C ALA A 34 -14.30 10.30 -13.43
N MET A 35 -14.31 8.98 -13.65
CA MET A 35 -13.14 8.18 -14.03
C MET A 35 -11.98 8.32 -13.02
N THR A 36 -12.32 8.30 -11.73
CA THR A 36 -11.36 8.46 -10.63
C THR A 36 -11.31 7.25 -9.71
N PHE A 37 -10.13 7.07 -9.10
CA PHE A 37 -9.91 6.19 -7.96
C PHE A 37 -9.58 7.08 -6.77
N SER A 38 -10.16 6.81 -5.60
CA SER A 38 -9.93 7.58 -4.40
C SER A 38 -9.72 6.69 -3.17
N MET A 39 -8.91 7.22 -2.26
CA MET A 39 -8.79 6.75 -0.88
C MET A 39 -9.68 7.63 0.00
N THR A 40 -10.20 7.07 1.09
CA THR A 40 -10.82 7.89 2.13
C THR A 40 -9.75 8.56 2.98
N ASP A 41 -10.12 9.66 3.66
CA ASP A 41 -9.21 10.37 4.56
C ASP A 41 -8.69 9.43 5.66
N GLU A 42 -9.53 8.52 6.17
CA GLU A 42 -9.12 7.54 7.18
C GLU A 42 -8.07 6.56 6.65
N GLN A 43 -8.21 6.10 5.40
CA GLN A 43 -7.22 5.22 4.78
C GLN A 43 -5.88 5.93 4.58
N TRP A 44 -5.93 7.24 4.30
CA TRP A 44 -4.75 8.07 4.21
C TRP A 44 -4.08 8.27 5.57
N ASP A 45 -4.84 8.59 6.60
CA ASP A 45 -4.35 8.74 7.97
C ASP A 45 -3.70 7.45 8.48
N GLU A 46 -4.31 6.28 8.20
CA GLU A 46 -3.73 4.98 8.53
C GLU A 46 -2.39 4.75 7.82
N LEU A 47 -2.28 5.12 6.53
CA LEU A 47 -1.04 4.99 5.77
C LEU A 47 0.06 5.89 6.35
N VAL A 48 -0.25 7.15 6.64
CA VAL A 48 0.69 8.11 7.23
C VAL A 48 1.15 7.62 8.61
N ALA A 49 0.22 7.16 9.44
CA ALA A 49 0.54 6.59 10.75
C ALA A 49 1.47 5.36 10.63
N ALA A 50 1.24 4.48 9.65
CA ALA A 50 2.09 3.33 9.40
C ALA A 50 3.51 3.72 8.96
N VAL A 51 3.65 4.78 8.15
CA VAL A 51 4.95 5.34 7.74
C VAL A 51 5.67 5.95 8.95
N ASP A 52 4.98 6.73 9.77
CA ASP A 52 5.54 7.37 10.96
C ASP A 52 5.98 6.35 12.02
N ASP A 53 5.15 5.33 12.29
CA ASP A 53 5.51 4.24 13.20
C ASP A 53 6.70 3.44 12.69
N PHE A 54 6.83 3.27 11.37
CA PHE A 54 8.02 2.66 10.78
C PHE A 54 9.29 3.48 11.03
N TYR A 55 9.20 4.80 11.19
CA TYR A 55 10.34 5.65 11.56
C TYR A 55 10.61 5.75 13.06
N ARG A 56 9.59 5.57 13.89
CA ARG A 56 9.69 5.76 15.34
C ARG A 56 10.80 4.90 15.93
N GLU A 57 11.80 5.54 16.54
CA GLU A 57 12.95 4.84 17.09
C GLU A 57 12.52 3.90 18.22
N PRO A 58 12.86 2.59 18.16
CA PRO A 58 12.50 1.67 19.22
C PRO A 58 13.27 2.01 20.52
N PRO A 59 12.70 1.74 21.71
CA PRO A 59 13.30 2.09 23.00
C PRO A 59 14.69 1.51 23.26
N ALA A 60 15.05 0.43 22.56
CA ALA A 60 16.33 -0.27 22.68
C ALA A 60 17.47 0.30 21.79
N GLY A 61 17.21 1.41 21.08
CA GLY A 61 18.18 2.13 20.27
C GLY A 61 18.37 1.56 18.85
N GLY A 62 18.34 2.45 17.86
CA GLY A 62 18.67 2.16 16.47
C GLY A 62 17.47 2.02 15.53
N ARG A 63 17.56 2.63 14.35
CA ARG A 63 16.54 2.54 13.28
C ARG A 63 16.68 1.23 12.51
N ARG A 64 16.26 0.11 13.11
CA ARG A 64 16.24 -1.21 12.47
C ARG A 64 14.80 -1.69 12.33
N ARG A 65 14.51 -2.30 11.18
CA ARG A 65 13.23 -2.95 10.89
C ARG A 65 13.49 -4.33 10.34
N THR A 66 12.73 -5.30 10.80
CA THR A 66 12.75 -6.64 10.24
C THR A 66 12.38 -6.60 8.75
N LEU A 67 12.81 -7.63 8.02
CA LEU A 67 12.39 -7.83 6.64
C LEU A 67 10.86 -7.88 6.55
N HIS A 68 10.22 -8.56 7.50
CA HIS A 68 8.76 -8.65 7.58
C HIS A 68 8.09 -7.26 7.73
N GLU A 69 8.54 -6.43 8.67
CA GLU A 69 8.01 -5.06 8.83
C GLU A 69 8.20 -4.22 7.57
N SER A 70 9.35 -4.36 6.91
CA SER A 70 9.67 -3.60 5.70
C SER A 70 8.80 -4.05 4.51
N GLN A 71 8.56 -5.34 4.36
CA GLN A 71 7.66 -5.89 3.34
C GLN A 71 6.19 -5.52 3.62
N ARG A 72 5.78 -5.52 4.89
CA ARG A 72 4.44 -5.09 5.31
C ARG A 72 4.20 -3.62 4.93
N LEU A 73 5.13 -2.73 5.27
CA LEU A 73 5.04 -1.31 4.86
C LEU A 73 5.05 -1.17 3.34
N ALA A 74 5.97 -1.85 2.64
CA ALA A 74 6.02 -1.81 1.18
C ALA A 74 4.70 -2.25 0.54
N GLY A 75 4.04 -3.27 1.10
CA GLY A 75 2.71 -3.71 0.66
C GLY A 75 1.63 -2.65 0.83
N TRP A 76 1.60 -1.98 1.99
CA TRP A 76 0.66 -0.88 2.27
C TRP A 76 0.86 0.32 1.35
N VAL A 77 2.11 0.76 1.20
CA VAL A 77 2.44 1.85 0.28
C VAL A 77 2.09 1.45 -1.15
N ASN A 78 2.46 0.24 -1.60
CA ASN A 78 2.14 -0.24 -2.95
C ASN A 78 0.64 -0.37 -3.20
N TRP A 79 -0.16 -0.67 -2.18
CA TRP A 79 -1.61 -0.57 -2.27
C TRP A 79 -2.03 0.87 -2.57
N ALA A 80 -1.59 1.86 -1.77
CA ALA A 80 -1.88 3.27 -2.00
C ALA A 80 -1.37 3.83 -3.35
N LEU A 81 -0.28 3.28 -3.91
CA LEU A 81 0.24 3.66 -5.23
C LEU A 81 -0.75 3.41 -6.38
N ASN A 82 -1.77 2.56 -6.20
CA ASN A 82 -2.82 2.39 -7.22
C ASN A 82 -3.65 3.67 -7.41
N VAL A 83 -3.72 4.52 -6.37
CA VAL A 83 -4.37 5.84 -6.41
C VAL A 83 -3.36 6.95 -6.64
N HIS A 84 -2.12 6.77 -6.16
CA HIS A 84 -1.04 7.76 -6.28
C HIS A 84 0.21 7.20 -6.99
N PRO A 85 0.15 6.92 -8.30
CA PRO A 85 1.25 6.26 -9.03
C PRO A 85 2.56 7.07 -9.04
N LEU A 86 2.50 8.39 -8.85
CA LEU A 86 3.68 9.26 -8.76
C LEU A 86 4.52 9.05 -7.50
N LEU A 87 4.00 8.33 -6.50
CA LEU A 87 4.73 7.97 -5.29
C LEU A 87 5.57 6.69 -5.45
N HIS A 88 5.53 6.02 -6.62
CA HIS A 88 6.27 4.77 -6.83
C HIS A 88 7.79 4.81 -6.53
N PRO A 89 8.50 5.94 -6.74
CA PRO A 89 9.90 6.04 -6.33
C PRO A 89 10.13 5.85 -4.83
N ALA A 90 9.13 6.10 -3.97
CA ALA A 90 9.25 6.01 -2.51
C ALA A 90 9.56 4.59 -1.99
N LEU A 91 9.39 3.55 -2.82
CA LEU A 91 9.71 2.17 -2.46
C LEU A 91 11.03 1.66 -3.04
N ALA A 92 11.71 2.44 -3.88
CA ALA A 92 12.90 1.98 -4.59
C ALA A 92 14.01 1.51 -3.63
N ASN A 93 14.33 2.31 -2.61
CA ASN A 93 15.37 1.95 -1.65
C ASN A 93 14.94 0.80 -0.72
N ILE A 94 13.65 0.66 -0.41
CA ILE A 94 13.17 -0.52 0.34
C ILE A 94 13.36 -1.78 -0.49
N TYR A 95 12.88 -1.81 -1.74
CA TYR A 95 13.01 -2.98 -2.59
C TYR A 95 14.47 -3.36 -2.83
N ALA A 96 15.34 -2.39 -3.09
CA ALA A 96 16.77 -2.61 -3.22
C ALA A 96 17.38 -3.24 -1.95
N LYS A 97 16.88 -2.90 -0.75
CA LYS A 97 17.35 -3.51 0.50
C LYS A 97 16.72 -4.84 0.82
N THR A 98 15.53 -5.16 0.31
CA THR A 98 14.83 -6.41 0.61
C THR A 98 15.10 -7.50 -0.44
N VAL A 99 15.60 -7.15 -1.63
CA VAL A 99 15.85 -8.10 -2.72
C VAL A 99 16.75 -9.25 -2.27
N GLY A 100 16.36 -10.48 -2.62
CA GLY A 100 17.09 -11.70 -2.30
C GLY A 100 17.09 -12.11 -0.82
N LYS A 101 16.47 -11.34 0.07
CA LYS A 101 16.35 -11.70 1.49
C LYS A 101 15.09 -12.51 1.72
N THR A 102 15.23 -13.60 2.46
CA THR A 102 14.14 -14.57 2.71
C THR A 102 13.83 -14.75 4.20
N ARG A 103 14.76 -14.36 5.09
CA ARG A 103 14.61 -14.47 6.54
C ARG A 103 13.76 -13.33 7.10
N PRO A 104 12.52 -13.58 7.57
CA PRO A 104 11.59 -12.52 7.98
C PRO A 104 12.09 -11.71 9.19
N ASP A 105 12.80 -12.37 10.10
CA ASP A 105 13.39 -11.83 11.34
C ASP A 105 14.65 -10.98 11.09
N ALA A 106 15.24 -11.05 9.90
CA ALA A 106 16.48 -10.35 9.59
C ALA A 106 16.27 -8.83 9.65
N CYS A 107 17.05 -8.16 10.50
CA CYS A 107 16.98 -6.71 10.65
C CYS A 107 17.67 -5.98 9.49
N LEU A 108 17.01 -4.92 9.03
CA LEU A 108 17.43 -3.97 8.02
C LEU A 108 17.66 -2.62 8.69
N HIS A 109 18.82 -2.01 8.48
CA HIS A 109 19.02 -0.62 8.87
C HIS A 109 18.22 0.31 7.95
N LEU A 110 17.48 1.23 8.55
CA LEU A 110 16.91 2.35 7.83
C LEU A 110 18.01 3.39 7.62
N ASN A 111 18.45 3.57 6.36
CA ASN A 111 19.39 4.64 6.00
C ASN A 111 18.62 5.92 5.67
N ASN A 112 19.35 7.02 5.50
CA ASN A 112 18.76 8.30 5.12
C ASN A 112 18.01 8.22 3.78
N ALA A 113 18.48 7.42 2.81
CA ALA A 113 17.78 7.24 1.54
C ALA A 113 16.35 6.67 1.71
N ILE A 114 16.18 5.62 2.52
CA ILE A 114 14.84 5.10 2.87
C ILE A 114 14.06 6.15 3.69
N ALA A 115 14.74 6.94 4.52
CA ALA A 115 14.11 8.01 5.30
C ALA A 115 13.55 9.13 4.42
N ASP A 116 14.27 9.52 3.38
CA ASP A 116 13.88 10.61 2.51
C ASP A 116 12.81 10.14 1.52
N ASP A 117 12.90 8.90 1.05
CA ASP A 117 11.89 8.27 0.18
C ASP A 117 10.51 8.22 0.84
N LEU A 118 10.35 7.66 2.06
CA LEU A 118 8.98 7.56 2.63
C LEU A 118 8.48 8.88 3.21
N ARG A 119 9.37 9.80 3.62
CA ARG A 119 8.98 11.17 3.98
C ARG A 119 8.30 11.91 2.82
N CYS A 120 8.55 11.54 1.57
CA CYS A 120 7.85 12.17 0.46
C CYS A 120 6.36 11.79 0.38
N ILE A 121 5.95 10.66 0.98
CA ILE A 121 4.59 10.13 0.88
C ILE A 121 3.56 11.11 1.50
N PRO A 122 3.70 11.56 2.77
CA PRO A 122 2.76 12.53 3.35
C PRO A 122 2.69 13.85 2.56
N PHE A 123 3.84 14.36 2.10
CA PHE A 123 3.94 15.69 1.50
C PHE A 123 3.48 15.79 0.03
N ARG A 124 3.48 14.69 -0.74
CA ARG A 124 3.20 14.73 -2.19
C ARG A 124 1.75 14.45 -2.56
N CYS A 125 0.94 13.84 -1.69
CA CYS A 125 -0.46 13.56 -1.99
C CYS A 125 -1.42 14.71 -1.66
N GLU A 126 -1.10 15.58 -0.71
CA GLU A 126 -1.94 16.76 -0.39
C GLU A 126 -2.00 17.81 -1.52
N ARG A 127 -1.24 17.63 -2.61
CA ARG A 127 -1.13 18.59 -3.73
C ARG A 127 -1.64 18.06 -5.08
N LEU A 128 -2.30 16.90 -5.12
CA LEU A 128 -2.91 16.32 -6.32
C LEU A 128 -4.40 16.11 -6.10
#